data_AF-A0ABD1TM63-F1
#
_entry.id   AF-A0ABD1TM63-F1
#
_cell.length_a   1.000
_cell.length_b   1.000
_cell.length_c   1.000
_cell.angle_alpha   90.00
_cell.angle_beta   90.00
_cell.angle_gamma   90.00
#
_symmetry.space_group_name_H-M   'P 1'
#
loop_
_entity.id
_entity.type
_entity.pdbx_description
1 polymer ?
#
loop_
_entity_poly.entity_id
_entity_poly.type
_entity_poly.pdbx_seq_one_letter_code
_entity_poly.pdbx_strand_id
1 'polypeptide(L)'
;MSAGADWSLQNDNGWSALQEAVCTREENIAMIIARHYQPLAWAKWCRRLPRIVASAARIRDFYMEMTFHFESSVIPFIGRIAPSDTYKIWKRGSNLRADMTLAGFDGFRIQRSDQTFLFLGEGYFWEGGNRSFPPGSLIVLSHKEKEITNALDEAGVQPSEAEVAREVAFMSQTNMYRPGIDVTQAELVPYLNWRRHERTESVGAWKAKVYDMLHVSVSVKSRRVPGAMTDEELFAVNNDDRIANGVGNDEYGYVLTAEERKHLDSALRMGNPDGLEDDEGRLMNLGCATGHPAL
;
A
#
# COMPACT_ATOMS: atom_id res chain seq x y z
N MET A 1 27.83 2.96 5.78
CA MET A 1 26.83 2.08 6.45
C MET A 1 27.34 1.55 7.79
N SER A 2 28.52 0.91 7.86
CA SER A 2 29.08 0.34 9.12
C SER A 2 29.32 1.34 10.25
N ALA A 3 29.48 2.63 9.95
CA ALA A 3 29.62 3.71 10.93
C ALA A 3 28.29 4.26 11.48
N GLY A 4 27.14 3.63 11.16
CA GLY A 4 25.83 4.01 11.70
C GLY A 4 25.00 4.97 10.85
N ALA A 5 25.28 5.07 9.55
CA ALA A 5 24.44 5.85 8.63
C ALA A 5 23.01 5.25 8.57
N ASP A 6 21.99 6.09 8.76
CA ASP A 6 20.58 5.67 8.67
C ASP A 6 20.09 5.79 7.22
N TRP A 7 19.88 4.64 6.58
CA TRP A 7 19.41 4.54 5.19
C TRP A 7 17.98 5.06 4.98
N SER A 8 17.17 5.11 6.04
CA SER A 8 15.74 5.45 5.95
C SER A 8 15.47 6.96 5.99
N LEU A 9 16.51 7.77 6.17
CA LEU A 9 16.40 9.22 6.09
C LEU A 9 16.09 9.64 4.67
N GLN A 10 15.30 10.70 4.57
CA GLN A 10 14.85 11.29 3.32
C GLN A 10 15.34 12.73 3.24
N ASN A 11 15.60 13.21 2.03
CA ASN A 11 15.82 14.64 1.78
C ASN A 11 14.50 15.42 1.86
N ASP A 12 14.56 16.75 1.67
CA ASP A 12 13.38 17.64 1.71
C ASP A 12 12.32 17.26 0.67
N ASN A 13 12.75 16.62 -0.43
CA ASN A 13 11.87 16.13 -1.48
C ASN A 13 11.23 14.76 -1.13
N GLY A 14 11.65 14.11 -0.04
CA GLY A 14 11.09 12.85 0.45
C GLY A 14 11.75 11.59 -0.14
N TRP A 15 12.91 11.73 -0.78
CA TRP A 15 13.66 10.62 -1.40
C TRP A 15 14.79 10.13 -0.49
N SER A 16 14.96 8.80 -0.41
CA SER A 16 16.05 8.18 0.32
C SER A 16 17.37 8.21 -0.45
N ALA A 17 18.49 7.98 0.23
CA ALA A 17 19.80 7.90 -0.42
C ALA A 17 19.89 6.80 -1.50
N LEU A 18 19.19 5.67 -1.31
CA LEU A 18 19.10 4.60 -2.31
C LEU A 18 18.34 5.08 -3.55
N GLN A 19 17.21 5.76 -3.34
CA GLN A 19 16.39 6.30 -4.42
C GLN A 19 17.16 7.36 -5.22
N GLU A 20 17.86 8.26 -4.55
CA GLU A 20 18.75 9.23 -5.21
C GLU A 20 19.83 8.54 -6.04
N ALA A 21 20.54 7.56 -5.48
CA ALA A 21 21.61 6.85 -6.18
C ALA A 21 21.10 6.15 -7.46
N VAL A 22 19.93 5.52 -7.40
CA VAL A 22 19.31 4.89 -8.58
C VAL A 22 18.90 5.95 -9.61
N CYS A 23 18.25 7.05 -9.19
CA CYS A 23 17.85 8.13 -10.09
C CYS A 23 19.04 8.84 -10.76
N THR A 24 20.19 8.93 -10.09
CA THR A 24 21.42 9.53 -10.65
C THR A 24 22.30 8.51 -11.37
N ARG A 25 21.85 7.25 -11.51
CA ARG A 25 22.60 6.14 -12.14
C ARG A 25 23.94 5.82 -11.46
N GLU A 26 24.02 6.06 -10.15
CA GLU A 26 25.16 5.69 -9.31
C GLU A 26 25.01 4.25 -8.80
N GLU A 27 25.10 3.29 -9.72
CA GLU A 27 24.85 1.87 -9.45
C GLU A 27 25.73 1.32 -8.32
N ASN A 28 27.02 1.67 -8.29
CA ASN A 28 27.94 1.25 -7.22
C ASN A 28 27.45 1.70 -5.84
N ILE A 29 26.94 2.92 -5.72
CA ILE A 29 26.40 3.45 -4.46
C ILE A 29 25.10 2.74 -4.11
N ALA A 30 24.20 2.56 -5.08
CA ALA A 30 22.93 1.85 -4.90
C ALA A 30 23.17 0.41 -4.42
N MET A 31 24.10 -0.32 -5.03
CA MET A 31 24.52 -1.67 -4.65
C MET A 31 25.04 -1.73 -3.21
N ILE A 32 25.89 -0.78 -2.79
CA ILE A 32 26.39 -0.71 -1.41
C ILE A 32 25.24 -0.48 -0.42
N ILE A 33 24.31 0.43 -0.74
CA ILE A 33 23.19 0.74 0.16
C ILE A 33 22.22 -0.44 0.24
N ALA A 34 21.81 -1.01 -0.89
CA ALA A 34 20.87 -2.14 -0.98
C ALA A 34 21.40 -3.38 -0.25
N ARG A 35 22.71 -3.67 -0.36
CA ARG A 35 23.36 -4.75 0.41
C ARG A 35 23.14 -4.65 1.92
N HIS A 36 23.09 -3.44 2.46
CA HIS A 36 22.92 -3.21 3.89
C HIS A 36 21.48 -2.89 4.29
N TYR A 37 20.59 -2.65 3.33
CA TYR A 37 19.22 -2.19 3.55
C TYR A 37 18.42 -3.16 4.43
N GLN A 38 18.24 -4.39 3.96
CA GLN A 38 17.39 -5.39 4.61
C GLN A 38 17.87 -5.76 6.03
N PRO A 39 19.17 -6.07 6.27
CA PRO A 39 19.67 -6.34 7.62
C PRO A 39 19.51 -5.16 8.59
N LEU A 40 19.73 -3.92 8.12
CA LEU A 40 19.56 -2.74 8.97
C LEU A 40 18.08 -2.44 9.23
N ALA A 41 17.21 -2.67 8.25
CA ALA A 41 15.76 -2.60 8.41
C ALA A 41 15.28 -3.58 9.49
N TRP A 42 15.75 -4.82 9.43
CA TRP A 42 15.44 -5.83 10.44
C TRP A 42 15.96 -5.47 11.83
N ALA A 43 17.22 -5.03 11.94
CA ALA A 43 17.75 -4.58 13.23
C ALA A 43 16.96 -3.39 13.80
N LYS A 44 16.52 -2.45 12.96
CA LYS A 44 15.67 -1.32 13.34
C LYS A 44 14.28 -1.78 13.78
N TRP A 45 13.69 -2.77 13.10
CA TRP A 45 12.44 -3.42 13.48
C TRP A 45 12.56 -4.09 14.86
N CYS A 46 13.53 -4.99 15.04
CA CYS A 46 13.77 -5.68 16.32
C CYS A 46 13.95 -4.72 17.49
N ARG A 47 14.66 -3.60 17.29
CA ARG A 47 14.82 -2.55 18.31
C ARG A 47 13.51 -1.82 18.66
N ARG A 48 12.61 -1.66 17.69
CA ARG A 48 11.32 -0.96 17.87
C ARG A 48 10.21 -1.88 18.38
N LEU A 49 10.29 -3.17 18.08
CA LEU A 49 9.27 -4.16 18.36
C LEU A 49 8.76 -4.14 19.81
N PRO A 50 9.60 -4.09 20.86
CA PRO A 50 9.10 -4.04 22.25
C PRO A 50 8.19 -2.84 22.52
N ARG A 51 8.50 -1.67 21.92
CA ARG A 51 7.68 -0.46 22.09
C ARG A 51 6.37 -0.56 21.31
N ILE A 52 6.39 -1.18 20.13
CA ILE A 52 5.20 -1.43 19.32
C ILE A 52 4.26 -2.39 20.07
N VAL A 53 4.79 -3.53 20.53
CA VAL A 53 4.06 -4.54 21.31
C VAL A 53 3.45 -3.95 22.57
N ALA A 54 4.25 -3.23 23.36
CA ALA A 54 3.76 -2.56 24.58
C ALA A 54 2.67 -1.50 24.27
N SER A 55 2.77 -0.80 23.14
CA SER A 55 1.77 0.20 22.75
C SER A 55 0.48 -0.46 22.28
N ALA A 56 0.57 -1.53 21.48
CA ALA A 56 -0.58 -2.34 21.08
C ALA A 56 -1.30 -2.91 22.31
N ALA A 57 -0.56 -3.41 23.31
CA ALA A 57 -1.13 -3.92 24.55
C ALA A 57 -1.93 -2.87 25.36
N ARG A 58 -1.55 -1.58 25.30
CA ARG A 58 -2.28 -0.49 25.99
C ARG A 58 -3.56 -0.05 25.29
N ILE A 59 -3.66 -0.25 23.98
CA ILE A 59 -4.89 0.02 23.23
C ILE A 59 -5.95 -0.97 23.74
N ARG A 60 -7.21 -0.57 23.87
CA ARG A 60 -8.27 -1.53 24.25
C ARG A 60 -8.48 -2.56 23.14
N ASP A 61 -8.94 -3.74 23.49
CA ASP A 61 -9.30 -4.74 22.49
C ASP A 61 -10.48 -4.23 21.66
N PHE A 62 -10.41 -4.44 20.34
CA PHE A 62 -11.41 -3.92 19.43
C PHE A 62 -11.58 -4.80 18.20
N TYR A 63 -12.73 -4.60 17.57
CA TYR A 63 -13.02 -5.03 16.22
C TYR A 63 -13.25 -3.78 15.37
N MET A 64 -12.74 -3.77 14.14
CA MET A 64 -12.89 -2.69 13.18
C MET A 64 -13.15 -3.27 11.80
N GLU A 65 -14.15 -2.74 11.10
CA GLU A 65 -14.32 -2.92 9.67
C GLU A 65 -13.97 -1.62 8.97
N MET A 66 -13.08 -1.69 7.99
CA MET A 66 -12.70 -0.54 7.17
C MET A 66 -12.98 -0.88 5.71
N THR A 67 -14.04 -0.28 5.17
CA THR A 67 -14.37 -0.39 3.75
C THR A 67 -13.82 0.82 3.02
N PHE A 68 -13.10 0.60 1.93
CA PHE A 68 -12.71 1.65 1.01
C PHE A 68 -13.33 1.40 -0.36
N HIS A 69 -13.84 2.48 -0.93
CA HIS A 69 -14.44 2.54 -2.25
C HIS A 69 -14.00 3.86 -2.87
N PHE A 70 -13.50 3.79 -4.10
CA PHE A 70 -13.03 4.97 -4.82
C PHE A 70 -14.17 5.54 -5.66
N GLU A 71 -14.32 6.85 -5.59
CA GLU A 71 -15.25 7.61 -6.41
C GLU A 71 -14.49 8.74 -7.11
N SER A 72 -14.89 9.06 -8.33
CA SER A 72 -14.32 10.14 -9.12
C SER A 72 -15.43 10.79 -9.91
N SER A 73 -15.50 12.12 -9.81
CA SER A 73 -16.39 12.94 -10.64
C SER A 73 -15.82 13.19 -12.04
N VAL A 74 -14.56 12.83 -12.28
CA VAL A 74 -13.83 13.09 -13.54
C VAL A 74 -13.62 11.81 -14.34
N ILE A 75 -13.38 10.68 -13.67
CA ILE A 75 -13.19 9.38 -14.32
C ILE A 75 -14.49 8.58 -14.21
N PRO A 76 -15.24 8.37 -15.31
CA PRO A 76 -16.50 7.65 -15.26
C PRO A 76 -16.27 6.19 -14.84
N PHE A 77 -17.24 5.62 -14.12
CA PHE A 77 -17.25 4.22 -13.68
C PHE A 77 -16.11 3.79 -12.75
N ILE A 78 -15.31 4.72 -12.21
CA ILE A 78 -14.18 4.38 -11.34
C ILE A 78 -14.62 3.53 -10.15
N GLY A 79 -15.82 3.75 -9.58
CA GLY A 79 -16.31 2.94 -8.45
C GLY A 79 -16.58 1.47 -8.78
N ARG A 80 -16.69 1.09 -10.06
CA ARG A 80 -16.83 -0.31 -10.51
C ARG A 80 -15.48 -0.95 -10.84
N ILE A 81 -14.46 -0.14 -11.12
CA ILE A 81 -13.21 -0.58 -11.75
C ILE A 81 -12.03 -0.42 -10.79
N ALA A 82 -12.05 0.60 -9.94
CA ALA A 82 -11.05 0.82 -8.92
C ALA A 82 -11.18 -0.22 -7.81
N PRO A 83 -10.04 -0.62 -7.21
CA PRO A 83 -10.02 -1.61 -6.16
C PRO A 83 -10.89 -1.17 -4.98
N SER A 84 -11.82 -2.00 -4.58
CA SER A 84 -12.57 -1.85 -3.33
C SER A 84 -12.33 -3.07 -2.47
N ASP A 85 -12.24 -2.84 -1.16
CA ASP A 85 -12.12 -3.93 -0.20
C ASP A 85 -12.70 -3.52 1.16
N THR A 86 -12.97 -4.53 1.97
CA THR A 86 -13.37 -4.37 3.36
C THR A 86 -12.38 -5.12 4.23
N TYR A 87 -11.52 -4.37 4.92
CA TYR A 87 -10.59 -4.93 5.89
C TYR A 87 -11.33 -5.20 7.19
N LYS A 88 -11.21 -6.42 7.70
CA LYS A 88 -11.73 -6.80 9.02
C LYS A 88 -10.56 -6.98 9.97
N ILE A 89 -10.52 -6.17 11.02
CA ILE A 89 -9.39 -6.09 11.92
C ILE A 89 -9.85 -6.46 13.33
N TRP A 90 -9.23 -7.48 13.91
CA TRP A 90 -9.40 -7.86 15.31
C TRP A 90 -8.10 -7.62 16.04
N LYS A 91 -8.18 -6.85 17.13
CA LYS A 91 -7.04 -6.59 18.00
C LYS A 91 -7.35 -7.17 19.38
N ARG A 92 -6.45 -8.01 19.90
CA ARG A 92 -6.53 -8.56 21.26
C ARG A 92 -5.16 -8.56 21.94
N GLY A 93 -5.02 -7.89 23.07
CA GLY A 93 -3.72 -7.71 23.72
C GLY A 93 -2.73 -7.01 22.79
N SER A 94 -1.57 -7.59 22.53
CA SER A 94 -0.63 -7.11 21.51
C SER A 94 -0.74 -7.84 20.15
N ASN A 95 -1.74 -8.72 19.99
CA ASN A 95 -1.96 -9.48 18.77
C ASN A 95 -2.97 -8.78 17.85
N LEU A 96 -2.76 -8.91 16.55
CA LEU A 96 -3.62 -8.34 15.52
C LEU A 96 -3.93 -9.41 14.47
N ARG A 97 -5.19 -9.50 14.06
CA ARG A 97 -5.62 -10.21 12.86
C ARG A 97 -6.22 -9.21 11.89
N ALA A 98 -5.82 -9.25 10.62
CA ALA A 98 -6.44 -8.51 9.55
C ALA A 98 -6.82 -9.46 8.41
N ASP A 99 -8.10 -9.49 8.06
CA ASP A 99 -8.59 -10.21 6.88
C ASP A 99 -8.86 -9.19 5.77
N MET A 100 -8.41 -9.50 4.55
CA MET A 100 -8.61 -8.69 3.35
C MET A 100 -8.73 -9.57 2.09
N THR A 101 -9.26 -9.00 1.01
CA THR A 101 -9.46 -9.72 -0.27
C THR A 101 -8.63 -9.14 -1.40
N LEU A 102 -8.14 -7.91 -1.29
CA LEU A 102 -7.33 -7.24 -2.30
C LEU A 102 -5.89 -7.73 -2.23
N ALA A 103 -5.50 -8.57 -3.19
CA ALA A 103 -4.15 -9.14 -3.27
C ALA A 103 -3.20 -8.28 -4.12
N GLY A 104 -3.74 -7.46 -5.03
CA GLY A 104 -2.94 -6.59 -5.88
C GLY A 104 -3.77 -5.95 -6.99
N PHE A 105 -3.10 -5.14 -7.80
CA PHE A 105 -3.67 -4.53 -9.00
C PHE A 105 -2.62 -4.51 -10.12
N ASP A 106 -3.10 -4.61 -11.35
CA ASP A 106 -2.30 -4.51 -12.58
C ASP A 106 -3.06 -3.60 -13.55
N GLY A 107 -2.64 -2.33 -13.65
CA GLY A 107 -3.50 -1.27 -14.20
C GLY A 107 -4.78 -1.14 -13.37
N PHE A 108 -5.96 -1.32 -13.99
CA PHE A 108 -7.21 -1.46 -13.24
C PHE A 108 -7.69 -2.91 -13.06
N ARG A 109 -6.87 -3.92 -13.38
CA ARG A 109 -7.21 -5.32 -13.10
C ARG A 109 -6.99 -5.61 -11.62
N ILE A 110 -8.08 -5.66 -10.87
CA ILE A 110 -8.07 -6.01 -9.44
C ILE A 110 -7.81 -7.51 -9.29
N GLN A 111 -6.75 -7.86 -8.58
CA GLN A 111 -6.50 -9.24 -8.17
C GLN A 111 -7.07 -9.46 -6.77
N ARG A 112 -8.00 -10.40 -6.66
CA ARG A 112 -8.60 -10.79 -5.38
C ARG A 112 -8.12 -12.16 -4.92
N SER A 113 -7.70 -12.24 -3.67
CA SER A 113 -7.41 -13.47 -2.95
C SER A 113 -7.72 -13.25 -1.48
N ASP A 114 -8.43 -14.19 -0.87
CA ASP A 114 -8.69 -14.14 0.56
C ASP A 114 -7.38 -14.34 1.31
N GLN A 115 -6.96 -13.33 2.07
CA GLN A 115 -5.74 -13.33 2.85
C GLN A 115 -6.02 -12.96 4.31
N THR A 116 -5.36 -13.66 5.23
CA THR A 116 -5.34 -13.31 6.65
C THR A 116 -3.92 -13.01 7.09
N PHE A 117 -3.72 -11.84 7.67
CA PHE A 117 -2.48 -11.45 8.35
C PHE A 117 -2.67 -11.60 9.85
N LEU A 118 -1.75 -12.29 10.51
CA LEU A 118 -1.74 -12.51 11.94
C LEU A 118 -0.41 -12.02 12.52
N PHE A 119 -0.45 -10.90 13.20
CA PHE A 119 0.66 -10.39 13.98
C PHE A 119 0.60 -10.93 15.40
N LEU A 120 1.66 -11.63 15.82
CA LEU A 120 1.80 -12.26 17.12
C LEU A 120 2.74 -11.42 18.01
N GLY A 121 2.18 -10.45 18.74
CA GLY A 121 2.95 -9.48 19.52
C GLY A 121 3.80 -10.12 20.61
N GLU A 122 3.22 -10.96 21.46
CA GLU A 122 3.94 -11.73 22.49
C GLU A 122 4.54 -13.05 21.97
N GLY A 123 4.36 -13.34 20.68
CA GLY A 123 4.65 -14.64 20.10
C GLY A 123 3.57 -15.66 20.45
N TYR A 124 3.84 -16.92 20.14
CA TYR A 124 2.92 -18.02 20.40
C TYR A 124 3.70 -19.31 20.70
N PHE A 125 3.32 -19.99 21.77
CA PHE A 125 3.87 -21.29 22.13
C PHE A 125 2.73 -22.30 22.20
N TRP A 126 2.84 -23.39 21.44
CA TRP A 126 1.86 -24.48 21.49
C TRP A 126 2.20 -25.44 22.63
N GLU A 127 1.34 -25.51 23.66
CA GLU A 127 1.46 -26.50 24.73
C GLU A 127 1.19 -27.92 24.19
N GLY A 128 2.27 -28.64 23.84
CA GLY A 128 2.21 -30.01 23.35
C GLY A 128 3.01 -30.31 22.08
N GLY A 129 3.84 -29.38 21.60
CA GLY A 129 4.62 -29.57 20.37
C GLY A 129 5.84 -28.65 20.26
N ASN A 130 6.72 -28.96 19.31
CA ASN A 130 7.98 -28.24 19.08
C ASN A 130 7.81 -26.96 18.22
N ARG A 131 6.58 -26.43 18.09
CA ARG A 131 6.27 -25.26 17.25
C ARG A 131 6.03 -24.05 18.14
N SER A 132 6.87 -23.04 17.95
CA SER A 132 6.74 -21.74 18.60
C SER A 132 7.00 -20.64 17.58
N PHE A 133 6.29 -19.53 17.74
CA PHE A 133 6.51 -18.31 16.99
C PHE A 133 7.10 -17.27 17.93
N PRO A 134 8.24 -16.64 17.59
CA PRO A 134 8.81 -15.60 18.43
C PRO A 134 7.88 -14.37 18.51
N PRO A 135 8.07 -13.52 19.53
CA PRO A 135 7.44 -12.21 19.57
C PRO A 135 7.67 -11.42 18.29
N GLY A 136 6.61 -10.83 17.76
CA GLY A 136 6.63 -10.03 16.55
C GLY A 136 6.54 -10.80 15.22
N SER A 137 6.25 -12.11 15.23
CA SER A 137 5.97 -12.86 13.99
C SER A 137 4.77 -12.27 13.25
N LEU A 138 4.86 -12.22 11.90
CA LEU A 138 3.78 -11.80 11.02
C LEU A 138 3.42 -12.96 10.09
N ILE A 139 2.40 -13.72 10.46
CA ILE A 139 1.96 -14.89 9.72
C ILE A 139 0.96 -14.46 8.64
N VAL A 140 1.19 -14.88 7.41
CA VAL A 140 0.31 -14.64 6.26
C VAL A 140 -0.30 -15.97 5.86
N LEU A 141 -1.63 -16.01 5.82
CA LEU A 141 -2.41 -17.16 5.38
C LEU A 141 -3.02 -16.83 4.02
N SER A 142 -2.60 -17.56 3.00
CA SER A 142 -3.25 -17.56 1.69
C SER A 142 -4.31 -18.65 1.69
N HIS A 143 -5.58 -18.28 1.78
CA HIS A 143 -6.67 -19.27 1.86
C HIS A 143 -6.85 -20.03 0.55
N LYS A 144 -6.64 -19.34 -0.58
CA LYS A 144 -6.72 -19.93 -1.93
C LYS A 144 -5.64 -20.99 -2.15
N GLU A 145 -4.38 -20.64 -1.88
CA GLU A 145 -3.25 -21.55 -2.09
C GLU A 145 -3.06 -22.53 -0.91
N LYS A 146 -3.78 -22.32 0.20
CA LYS A 146 -3.65 -23.07 1.45
C LYS A 146 -2.23 -23.03 2.03
N GLU A 147 -1.58 -21.89 1.85
CA GLU A 147 -0.21 -21.65 2.29
C GLU A 147 -0.18 -20.78 3.54
N ILE A 148 0.78 -21.09 4.42
CA ILE A 148 1.06 -20.34 5.64
C ILE A 148 2.53 -19.99 5.62
N THR A 149 2.84 -18.71 5.62
CA THR A 149 4.22 -18.19 5.63
C THR A 149 4.37 -17.17 6.74
N ASN A 150 5.59 -16.99 7.26
CA ASN A 150 5.90 -15.84 8.10
C ASN A 150 6.59 -14.80 7.20
N ALA A 151 5.94 -13.66 6.99
CA ALA A 151 6.42 -12.60 6.11
C ALA A 151 7.75 -11.96 6.56
N LEU A 152 8.16 -12.23 7.79
CA LEU A 152 9.40 -11.76 8.38
C LEU A 152 10.47 -12.86 8.50
N ASP A 153 10.19 -14.07 8.01
CA ASP A 153 11.24 -15.08 7.87
C ASP A 153 12.32 -14.53 6.94
N GLU A 154 13.58 -14.83 7.27
CA GLU A 154 14.77 -14.40 6.51
C GLU A 154 14.99 -12.88 6.42
N ALA A 155 14.14 -12.04 7.01
CA ALA A 155 14.29 -10.58 6.99
C ALA A 155 15.63 -10.09 7.56
N GLY A 156 16.26 -10.87 8.44
CA GLY A 156 17.59 -10.59 9.01
C GLY A 156 18.78 -11.17 8.25
N VAL A 157 18.55 -11.93 7.18
CA VAL A 157 19.61 -12.58 6.39
C VAL A 157 20.27 -11.54 5.48
N GLN A 158 21.60 -11.63 5.35
CA GLN A 158 22.34 -10.78 4.42
C GLN A 158 22.05 -11.23 2.98
N PRO A 159 21.60 -10.33 2.09
CA PRO A 159 21.35 -10.68 0.71
C PRO A 159 22.66 -11.00 -0.02
N SER A 160 22.61 -11.95 -0.94
CA SER A 160 23.71 -12.26 -1.85
C SER A 160 23.96 -11.14 -2.84
N GLU A 161 25.17 -11.03 -3.38
CA GLU A 161 25.48 -9.98 -4.37
C GLU A 161 24.57 -10.06 -5.61
N ALA A 162 24.17 -11.26 -6.02
CA ALA A 162 23.25 -11.45 -7.14
C ALA A 162 21.82 -10.96 -6.82
N GLU A 163 21.33 -11.13 -5.60
CA GLU A 163 20.03 -10.60 -5.18
C GLU A 163 20.04 -9.08 -5.14
N VAL A 164 21.09 -8.49 -4.56
CA VAL A 164 21.28 -7.04 -4.53
C VAL A 164 21.34 -6.47 -5.96
N ALA A 165 22.08 -7.13 -6.86
CA ALA A 165 22.19 -6.70 -8.25
C ALA A 165 20.84 -6.74 -8.98
N ARG A 166 20.04 -7.80 -8.76
CA ARG A 166 18.70 -7.89 -9.33
C ARG A 166 17.77 -6.82 -8.80
N GLU A 167 17.80 -6.54 -7.50
CA GLU A 167 16.97 -5.50 -6.88
C GLU A 167 17.31 -4.11 -7.44
N VAL A 168 18.59 -3.75 -7.49
CA VAL A 168 19.05 -2.45 -8.03
C VAL A 168 18.74 -2.34 -9.53
N ALA A 169 18.92 -3.40 -10.30
CA ALA A 169 18.56 -3.42 -11.72
C ALA A 169 17.06 -3.20 -11.92
N PHE A 170 16.21 -3.86 -11.11
CA PHE A 170 14.76 -3.68 -11.16
C PHE A 170 14.34 -2.25 -10.79
N MET A 171 14.92 -1.68 -9.73
CA MET A 171 14.69 -0.27 -9.36
C MET A 171 15.12 0.70 -10.45
N SER A 172 16.14 0.35 -11.25
CA SER A 172 16.63 1.18 -12.35
C SER A 172 15.72 1.15 -13.59
N GLN A 173 14.83 0.16 -13.68
CA GLN A 173 13.92 -0.04 -14.81
C GLN A 173 12.52 0.52 -14.57
N THR A 174 12.21 0.93 -13.35
CA THR A 174 10.86 1.35 -12.93
C THR A 174 10.87 2.77 -12.35
N ASN A 175 9.78 3.50 -12.54
CA ASN A 175 9.61 4.81 -11.90
C ASN A 175 9.45 4.66 -10.39
N MET A 176 9.99 5.62 -9.64
CA MET A 176 9.87 5.60 -8.18
C MET A 176 8.57 6.24 -7.74
N TYR A 177 7.82 5.51 -6.92
CA TYR A 177 6.58 5.98 -6.31
C TYR A 177 6.70 6.01 -4.80
N ARG A 178 6.26 7.11 -4.19
CA ARG A 178 6.28 7.33 -2.75
C ARG A 178 4.91 7.82 -2.30
N PRO A 179 4.01 6.90 -1.90
CA PRO A 179 2.79 7.30 -1.21
C PRO A 179 3.15 7.88 0.16
N GLY A 180 2.44 8.93 0.55
CA GLY A 180 2.59 9.61 1.83
C GLY A 180 1.21 9.92 2.39
N ILE A 181 1.00 9.58 3.65
CA ILE A 181 -0.17 10.01 4.41
C ILE A 181 0.35 10.81 5.59
N ASP A 182 -0.05 12.08 5.68
CA ASP A 182 0.22 12.93 6.84
C ASP A 182 -1.04 13.06 7.67
N VAL A 183 -0.95 12.58 8.91
CA VAL A 183 -1.99 12.66 9.94
C VAL A 183 -1.49 13.40 11.19
N THR A 184 -0.36 14.09 11.10
CA THR A 184 0.29 14.71 12.27
C THR A 184 -0.54 15.81 12.91
N GLN A 185 -1.35 16.51 12.11
CA GLN A 185 -2.29 17.54 12.56
C GLN A 185 -3.74 17.04 12.49
N ALA A 186 -3.96 15.72 12.34
CA ALA A 186 -5.30 15.18 12.16
C ALA A 186 -6.19 15.48 13.38
N GLU A 187 -7.37 16.01 13.11
CA GLU A 187 -8.38 16.32 14.14
C GLU A 187 -9.66 15.55 13.86
N LEU A 188 -10.21 14.90 14.89
CA LEU A 188 -11.52 14.26 14.83
C LEU A 188 -12.59 15.23 15.33
N VAL A 189 -13.44 15.70 14.42
CA VAL A 189 -14.54 16.62 14.72
C VAL A 189 -15.86 15.86 14.65
N PRO A 190 -16.75 15.92 15.67
CA PRO A 190 -18.05 15.26 15.59
C PRO A 190 -18.84 15.72 14.37
N TYR A 191 -19.33 14.78 13.57
CA TYR A 191 -20.19 15.10 12.45
C TYR A 191 -21.56 15.52 12.97
N LEU A 192 -21.98 16.74 12.63
CA LEU A 192 -23.25 17.29 13.06
C LEU A 192 -24.29 17.20 11.94
N ASN A 193 -25.53 16.84 12.29
CA ASN A 193 -26.66 16.97 11.37
C ASN A 193 -27.09 18.44 11.24
N TRP A 194 -28.06 18.71 10.35
CA TRP A 194 -28.60 20.06 10.12
C TRP A 194 -29.20 20.73 11.37
N ARG A 195 -29.56 19.95 12.41
CA ARG A 195 -30.03 20.45 13.72
C ARG A 195 -28.89 20.64 14.74
N ARG A 196 -27.63 20.53 14.33
CA ARG A 196 -26.43 20.61 15.18
C ARG A 196 -26.36 19.53 16.27
N HIS A 197 -27.00 18.39 16.06
CA HIS A 197 -26.81 17.22 16.93
C HIS A 197 -25.78 16.27 16.33
N GLU A 198 -24.98 15.63 17.19
CA GLU A 198 -24.07 14.57 16.80
C GLU A 198 -24.82 13.49 16.02
N ARG A 199 -24.32 13.19 14.82
CA ARG A 199 -24.87 12.12 14.00
C ARG A 199 -24.44 10.79 14.57
N THR A 200 -25.42 9.90 14.70
CA THR A 200 -25.17 8.48 15.01
C THR A 200 -25.66 7.62 13.87
N GLU A 201 -24.94 6.54 13.59
CA GLU A 201 -25.32 5.55 12.60
C GLU A 201 -25.17 4.13 13.17
N SER A 202 -25.85 3.17 12.55
CA SER A 202 -25.73 1.76 12.92
C SER A 202 -24.64 1.12 12.08
N VAL A 203 -23.59 0.63 12.74
CA VAL A 203 -22.53 -0.19 12.11
C VAL A 203 -22.72 -1.63 12.59
N GLY A 204 -23.42 -2.43 11.79
CA GLY A 204 -23.87 -3.76 12.19
C GLY A 204 -24.80 -3.70 13.41
N ALA A 205 -24.39 -4.33 14.52
CA ALA A 205 -25.14 -4.33 15.78
C ALA A 205 -24.85 -3.11 16.69
N TRP A 206 -23.93 -2.22 16.30
CA TRP A 206 -23.42 -1.15 17.15
C TRP A 206 -23.99 0.20 16.74
N LYS A 207 -24.38 1.02 17.73
CA LYS A 207 -24.75 2.43 17.50
C LYS A 207 -23.49 3.29 17.64
N ALA A 208 -22.96 3.76 16.52
CA ALA A 208 -21.72 4.52 16.43
C ALA A 208 -21.98 6.03 16.33
N LYS A 209 -20.99 6.82 16.76
CA LYS A 209 -20.93 8.27 16.51
C LYS A 209 -20.08 8.54 15.28
N VAL A 210 -20.53 9.44 14.43
CA VAL A 210 -19.83 9.81 13.19
C VAL A 210 -18.89 11.00 13.47
N TYR A 211 -17.67 10.94 12.96
CA TYR A 211 -16.67 12.01 13.05
C TYR A 211 -16.08 12.28 11.67
N ASP A 212 -15.81 13.55 11.38
CA ASP A 212 -14.94 13.95 10.28
C ASP A 212 -13.49 13.94 10.76
N MET A 213 -12.58 13.42 9.94
CA MET A 213 -11.14 13.51 10.18
C MET A 213 -10.57 14.63 9.30
N LEU A 214 -10.27 15.77 9.91
CA LEU A 214 -9.73 16.95 9.23
C LEU A 214 -8.20 16.90 9.23
N HIS A 215 -7.58 17.69 8.35
CA HIS A 215 -6.11 17.87 8.26
C HIS A 215 -5.33 16.58 7.97
N VAL A 216 -5.97 15.64 7.29
CA VAL A 216 -5.31 14.47 6.69
C VAL A 216 -4.91 14.83 5.27
N SER A 217 -3.65 14.63 4.91
CA SER A 217 -3.21 14.74 3.52
C SER A 217 -2.70 13.40 3.01
N VAL A 218 -3.16 13.01 1.82
CA VAL A 218 -2.66 11.85 1.08
C VAL A 218 -1.97 12.40 -0.16
N SER A 219 -0.70 12.06 -0.34
CA SER A 219 0.11 12.48 -1.48
C SER A 219 0.81 11.28 -2.09
N VAL A 220 1.00 11.30 -3.41
CA VAL A 220 1.87 10.35 -4.09
C VAL A 220 2.93 11.17 -4.80
N LYS A 221 4.18 11.02 -4.40
CA LYS A 221 5.32 11.60 -5.11
C LYS A 221 5.82 10.57 -6.11
N SER A 222 6.03 10.98 -7.35
CA SER A 222 6.68 10.15 -8.37
C SER A 222 7.98 10.79 -8.82
N ARG A 223 8.95 9.96 -9.23
CA ARG A 223 10.18 10.41 -9.87
C ARG A 223 10.56 9.45 -10.97
N ARG A 224 10.82 10.03 -12.14
CA ARG A 224 11.28 9.27 -13.30
C ARG A 224 12.72 8.82 -13.07
N VAL A 225 12.97 7.53 -13.27
CA VAL A 225 14.34 7.02 -13.32
C VAL A 225 14.83 7.12 -14.77
N PRO A 226 16.00 7.72 -15.02
CA PRO A 226 16.48 7.88 -16.40
C PRO A 226 16.65 6.53 -17.08
N GLY A 227 15.96 6.32 -18.21
CA GLY A 227 15.98 5.06 -18.95
C GLY A 227 15.08 3.95 -18.38
N ALA A 228 14.32 4.23 -17.33
CA ALA A 228 13.21 3.37 -16.97
C ALA A 228 12.16 3.38 -18.07
N MET A 229 11.51 2.23 -18.22
CA MET A 229 10.34 2.09 -19.08
C MET A 229 9.27 3.05 -18.60
N THR A 230 8.48 3.60 -19.53
CA THR A 230 7.26 4.32 -19.15
C THR A 230 6.31 3.34 -18.45
N ASP A 231 5.40 3.87 -17.64
CA ASP A 231 4.36 3.03 -17.02
C ASP A 231 3.62 2.22 -18.11
N GLU A 232 3.33 2.85 -19.25
CA GLU A 232 2.71 2.23 -20.43
C GLU A 232 3.55 1.09 -21.02
N GLU A 233 4.87 1.26 -21.13
CA GLU A 233 5.80 0.23 -21.60
C GLU A 233 5.91 -0.94 -20.61
N LEU A 234 5.96 -0.66 -19.30
CA LEU A 234 5.94 -1.70 -18.26
C LEU A 234 4.64 -2.53 -18.32
N PHE A 235 3.49 -1.88 -18.52
CA PHE A 235 2.21 -2.56 -18.67
C PHE A 235 2.12 -3.35 -19.98
N ALA A 236 2.73 -2.87 -21.07
CA ALA A 236 2.75 -3.56 -22.36
C ALA A 236 3.62 -4.83 -22.33
N VAL A 237 4.80 -4.79 -21.70
CA VAL A 237 5.70 -5.96 -21.58
C VAL A 237 5.04 -7.09 -20.77
N ASN A 238 4.34 -6.75 -19.68
CA ASN A 238 3.56 -7.74 -18.92
C ASN A 238 2.40 -8.35 -19.72
N ASN A 239 1.88 -7.65 -20.72
CA ASN A 239 0.84 -8.16 -21.61
C ASN A 239 1.40 -9.10 -22.68
N ASP A 240 2.57 -8.81 -23.26
CA ASP A 240 3.18 -9.67 -24.30
C ASP A 240 3.60 -11.04 -23.75
N ASP A 241 4.12 -11.11 -22.52
CA ASP A 241 4.39 -12.38 -21.82
C ASP A 241 3.12 -13.21 -21.54
N ARG A 242 1.93 -12.57 -21.54
CA ARG A 242 0.62 -13.21 -21.36
C ARG A 242 -0.04 -13.60 -22.68
N ILE A 243 0.20 -12.87 -23.77
CA ILE A 243 -0.24 -13.25 -25.12
C ILE A 243 0.42 -14.57 -25.54
N ALA A 244 1.69 -14.78 -25.17
CA ALA A 244 2.38 -16.05 -25.36
C ALA A 244 1.75 -17.23 -24.56
N ASN A 245 1.05 -16.93 -23.46
CA ASN A 245 0.36 -17.90 -22.59
C ASN A 245 -1.17 -17.99 -22.82
N GLY A 246 -1.70 -17.37 -23.89
CA GLY A 246 -3.09 -17.56 -24.34
C GLY A 246 -4.17 -16.88 -23.48
N VAL A 247 -3.82 -15.92 -22.61
CA VAL A 247 -4.81 -15.15 -21.85
C VAL A 247 -5.19 -13.90 -22.65
N GLY A 248 -6.28 -14.01 -23.42
CA GLY A 248 -6.83 -12.93 -24.23
C GLY A 248 -7.19 -11.67 -23.41
N ASN A 249 -7.12 -10.53 -24.10
CA ASN A 249 -7.23 -9.18 -23.58
C ASN A 249 -8.68 -8.78 -23.19
N ASP A 250 -9.30 -9.49 -22.24
CA ASP A 250 -10.63 -9.16 -21.71
C ASP A 250 -10.53 -8.20 -20.51
N GLU A 251 -9.95 -7.04 -20.73
CA GLU A 251 -9.51 -6.13 -19.66
C GLU A 251 -10.63 -5.71 -18.69
N TYR A 252 -11.89 -5.62 -19.14
CA TYR A 252 -13.06 -5.38 -18.27
C TYR A 252 -14.34 -6.03 -18.80
N GLY A 253 -14.24 -7.07 -19.64
CA GLY A 253 -15.39 -7.61 -20.39
C GLY A 253 -16.53 -8.17 -19.53
N TYR A 254 -16.23 -8.50 -18.28
CA TYR A 254 -17.21 -8.97 -17.29
C TYR A 254 -17.79 -7.83 -16.41
N VAL A 255 -17.17 -6.64 -16.41
CA VAL A 255 -17.54 -5.51 -15.55
C VAL A 255 -18.18 -4.38 -16.32
N LEU A 256 -17.69 -4.06 -17.52
CA LEU A 256 -18.15 -2.93 -18.33
C LEU A 256 -18.60 -3.42 -19.70
N THR A 257 -19.67 -2.81 -20.21
CA THR A 257 -20.10 -2.98 -21.59
C THR A 257 -19.09 -2.38 -22.57
N ALA A 258 -19.17 -2.75 -23.85
CA ALA A 258 -18.29 -2.21 -24.89
C ALA A 258 -18.37 -0.68 -25.02
N GLU A 259 -19.55 -0.11 -24.81
CA GLU A 259 -19.78 1.34 -24.86
C GLU A 259 -19.20 2.05 -23.62
N GLU A 260 -19.39 1.49 -22.43
CA GLU A 260 -18.80 2.01 -21.18
C GLU A 260 -17.27 2.02 -21.24
N ARG A 261 -16.64 0.97 -21.82
CA ARG A 261 -15.20 0.93 -22.06
C ARG A 261 -14.73 2.06 -22.96
N LYS A 262 -15.43 2.30 -24.08
CA LYS A 262 -15.10 3.39 -25.01
C LYS A 262 -15.20 4.77 -24.35
N HIS A 263 -16.18 4.96 -23.46
CA HIS A 263 -16.32 6.20 -22.69
C HIS A 263 -15.19 6.37 -21.66
N LEU A 264 -14.80 5.30 -20.97
CA LEU A 264 -13.66 5.31 -20.06
C LEU A 264 -12.36 5.67 -20.78
N ASP A 265 -12.06 5.01 -21.91
CA ASP A 265 -10.87 5.26 -22.71
C ASP A 265 -10.80 6.71 -23.21
N SER A 266 -11.95 7.25 -23.64
CA SER A 266 -12.07 8.65 -24.05
C SER A 266 -11.76 9.61 -22.90
N ALA A 267 -12.30 9.34 -21.70
CA ALA A 267 -12.07 10.18 -20.52
C ALA A 267 -10.61 10.14 -20.05
N LEU A 268 -9.97 8.96 -20.05
CA LEU A 268 -8.55 8.81 -19.73
C LEU A 268 -7.65 9.57 -20.71
N ARG A 269 -7.98 9.55 -22.01
CA ARG A 269 -7.25 10.30 -23.05
C ARG A 269 -7.47 11.82 -22.96
N MET A 270 -8.66 12.27 -22.60
CA MET A 270 -8.96 13.70 -22.44
C MET A 270 -8.32 14.32 -21.18
N GLY A 271 -7.93 13.51 -20.19
CA GLY A 271 -7.17 13.96 -19.02
C GLY A 271 -5.67 14.19 -19.26
N ASN A 272 -5.18 13.91 -20.48
CA ASN A 272 -3.78 14.08 -20.87
C ASN A 272 -3.64 15.06 -22.06
N PRO A 273 -4.01 16.34 -21.93
CA PRO A 273 -3.85 17.29 -23.04
C PRO A 273 -2.40 17.77 -23.25
N ASP A 274 -1.50 17.58 -22.28
CA ASP A 274 -0.12 18.06 -22.39
C ASP A 274 0.86 16.90 -22.50
N GLY A 275 1.10 16.49 -23.75
CA GLY A 275 2.39 15.89 -24.08
C GLY A 275 3.48 16.97 -23.97
N LEU A 276 4.51 16.66 -23.19
CA LEU A 276 5.82 17.33 -23.15
C LEU A 276 5.83 18.74 -22.55
N GLU A 277 6.00 18.82 -21.23
CA GLU A 277 6.98 19.72 -20.61
C GLU A 277 7.32 19.26 -19.18
N ASP A 278 8.62 19.16 -18.90
CA ASP A 278 9.19 18.95 -17.57
C ASP A 278 8.74 20.09 -16.64
N ASP A 279 8.04 19.82 -15.53
CA ASP A 279 8.40 20.36 -14.21
C ASP A 279 7.54 19.81 -13.06
N GLU A 280 8.14 19.90 -11.89
CA GLU A 280 7.68 19.64 -10.51
C GLU A 280 6.17 19.42 -10.21
N GLY A 281 5.91 18.37 -9.43
CA GLY A 281 4.91 18.43 -8.37
C GLY A 281 3.44 18.25 -8.76
N ARG A 282 3.06 17.11 -9.36
CA ARG A 282 1.63 16.74 -9.47
C ARG A 282 1.10 16.22 -8.13
N LEU A 283 0.59 17.12 -7.30
CA LEU A 283 -0.28 16.81 -6.15
C LEU A 283 -1.57 16.16 -6.67
N MET A 284 -1.63 14.83 -6.69
CA MET A 284 -2.92 14.14 -6.77
C MET A 284 -3.59 14.24 -5.40
N ASN A 285 -4.42 15.26 -5.21
CA ASN A 285 -5.40 15.29 -4.13
C ASN A 285 -6.40 14.15 -4.39
N LEU A 286 -6.16 12.98 -3.79
CA LEU A 286 -7.19 11.99 -3.59
C LEU A 286 -8.14 12.55 -2.54
N GLY A 287 -9.16 13.26 -3.02
CA GLY A 287 -10.15 13.92 -2.17
C GLY A 287 -10.79 12.94 -1.21
N CYS A 288 -10.73 13.26 0.08
CA CYS A 288 -11.70 12.75 1.04
C CYS A 288 -13.07 13.26 0.61
N ALA A 289 -14.02 12.34 0.40
CA ALA A 289 -15.38 12.67 0.00
C ALA A 289 -16.04 13.56 1.06
N THR A 290 -16.11 14.86 0.80
CA THR A 290 -17.01 15.76 1.53
C THR A 290 -18.33 15.78 0.79
N GLY A 291 -19.28 14.98 1.26
CA GLY A 291 -20.67 15.07 0.81
C GLY A 291 -21.28 16.37 1.31
N HIS A 292 -21.32 17.40 0.47
CA HIS A 292 -22.20 18.55 0.68
C HIS A 292 -23.65 18.15 0.35
N PRO A 293 -24.64 18.41 1.22
CA PRO A 293 -26.03 18.27 0.84
C PRO A 293 -26.41 19.42 -0.10
N ALA A 294 -26.90 19.05 -1.29
CA ALA A 294 -27.72 19.94 -2.10
C ALA A 294 -29.07 20.13 -1.38
N LEU A 295 -29.39 21.41 -1.13
CA LEU A 295 -30.66 22.03 -0.68
C LEU A 295 -31.67 21.15 0.11
#